data_AF-A4YKI3-F1
#
_entry.id   AF-A4YKI3-F1
#
_cell.length_a   1.000
_cell.length_b   1.000
_cell.length_c   1.000
_cell.angle_alpha   90.00
_cell.angle_beta   90.00
_cell.angle_gamma   90.00
#
_symmetry.space_group_name_H-M   'P 1'
#
loop_
_entity.id
_entity.type
_entity.pdbx_description
1 polymer ?
#
loop_
_entity_poly.entity_id
_entity_poly.type
_entity_poly.pdbx_seq_one_letter_code
_entity_poly.pdbx_strand_id
1 'polypeptide(L)'
;MRERLPNRRGSLAFEFNHEGYKYRASIGRFDDGRLAEIFLDTGLIDTPLQQNAENAAMLASLLLQHGAKVADIVHSVSGPVAVALAQAEAFS
;
A
#
# COMPACT_ATOMS: atom_id res chain seq x y z
N MET A 1 5.55 17.49 7.74
CA MET A 1 6.91 17.17 7.24
C MET A 1 6.94 15.68 6.95
N ARG A 2 7.44 15.25 5.78
CA ARG A 2 7.47 13.82 5.39
C ARG A 2 8.57 13.09 6.18
N GLU A 3 8.24 11.95 6.78
CA GLU A 3 9.23 11.06 7.37
C GLU A 3 10.06 10.42 6.24
N ARG A 4 11.39 10.60 6.25
CA ARG A 4 12.26 10.01 5.22
C ARG A 4 12.45 8.53 5.49
N LEU A 5 12.21 7.70 4.47
CA LEU A 5 12.55 6.28 4.56
C LEU A 5 14.07 6.05 4.49
N PRO A 6 14.59 5.08 5.26
CA PRO A 6 15.99 4.67 5.19
C PRO A 6 16.33 4.03 3.84
N ASN A 7 17.63 4.04 3.50
CA ASN A 7 18.15 3.46 2.25
C ASN A 7 18.03 1.93 2.20
N ARG A 8 18.00 1.27 3.36
CA ARG A 8 17.81 -0.18 3.48
C ARG A 8 16.48 -0.42 4.20
N ARG A 9 15.53 -1.04 3.51
CA ARG A 9 14.17 -1.28 4.01
C ARG A 9 13.81 -2.75 3.86
N GLY A 10 13.19 -3.32 4.89
CA GLY A 10 12.47 -4.58 4.75
C GLY A 10 11.31 -4.36 3.79
N SER A 11 11.24 -5.14 2.73
CA SER A 11 10.13 -5.11 1.78
C SER A 11 9.38 -6.44 1.88
N LEU A 12 8.07 -6.36 2.14
CA LEU A 12 7.16 -7.49 2.08
C LEU A 12 6.34 -7.39 0.81
N ALA A 13 6.36 -8.42 -0.01
CA ALA A 13 5.49 -8.52 -1.18
C ALA A 13 4.55 -9.71 -1.03
N PHE A 14 3.29 -9.52 -1.40
CA PHE A 14 2.28 -10.57 -1.41
C PHE A 14 1.26 -10.34 -2.52
N GLU A 15 0.57 -11.39 -2.89
CA GLU A 15 -0.49 -11.34 -3.90
C GLU A 15 -1.87 -11.48 -3.22
N PHE A 16 -2.86 -10.81 -3.78
CA PHE A 16 -4.25 -10.91 -3.33
C PHE A 16 -5.20 -10.71 -4.51
N ASN A 17 -6.46 -11.09 -4.33
CA ASN A 17 -7.51 -10.89 -5.33
C ASN A 17 -8.52 -9.85 -4.84
N HIS A 18 -8.97 -8.98 -5.74
CA HIS A 18 -10.02 -8.02 -5.48
C HIS A 18 -10.86 -7.81 -6.74
N GLU A 19 -12.19 -7.94 -6.62
CA GLU A 19 -13.14 -7.78 -7.74
C GLU A 19 -12.79 -8.60 -9.00
N GLY A 20 -12.24 -9.80 -8.81
CA GLY A 20 -11.87 -10.70 -9.90
C GLY A 20 -10.52 -10.42 -10.56
N TYR A 21 -9.79 -9.39 -10.10
CA TYR A 21 -8.44 -9.08 -10.55
C TYR A 21 -7.40 -9.50 -9.52
N LYS A 22 -6.26 -9.99 -10.02
CA LYS A 22 -5.09 -10.31 -9.21
C LYS A 22 -4.23 -9.06 -9.05
N TYR A 23 -3.82 -8.79 -7.82
CA TYR A 23 -2.93 -7.70 -7.46
C TYR A 23 -1.69 -8.26 -6.76
N ARG A 24 -0.57 -7.60 -6.99
CA ARG A 24 0.66 -7.72 -6.19
C ARG A 24 0.83 -6.44 -5.38
N ALA A 25 0.85 -6.59 -4.05
CA ALA A 25 1.22 -5.52 -3.14
C ALA A 25 2.70 -5.62 -2.79
N SER A 26 3.38 -4.47 -2.73
CA SER A 26 4.72 -4.33 -2.14
C SER A 26 4.67 -3.30 -1.01
N ILE A 27 5.18 -3.67 0.15
CA ILE A 27 5.10 -2.88 1.38
C ILE A 27 6.50 -2.53 1.86
N GLY A 28 6.75 -1.25 2.08
CA GLY A 28 7.91 -0.77 2.82
C GLY A 28 7.53 -0.42 4.26
N ARG A 29 8.44 -0.68 5.20
CA ARG A 29 8.27 -0.33 6.62
C ARG A 29 9.33 0.65 7.09
N PHE A 30 9.00 1.44 8.10
CA PHE A 30 9.96 2.20 8.90
C PHE A 30 10.77 1.26 9.79
N ASP A 31 11.86 1.76 10.38
CA ASP A 31 12.73 0.97 11.27
C ASP A 31 12.01 0.50 12.54
N ASP A 32 10.94 1.20 12.94
CA ASP A 32 10.07 0.83 14.07
C ASP A 32 9.00 -0.20 13.70
N GLY A 33 9.00 -0.69 12.46
CA GLY A 33 8.06 -1.68 11.95
C GLY A 33 6.73 -1.11 11.44
N ARG A 34 6.44 0.19 11.61
CA ARG A 34 5.22 0.79 11.05
C ARG A 34 5.23 0.73 9.51
N LEU A 35 4.05 0.60 8.91
CA LEU A 35 3.89 0.71 7.46
C LEU A 35 4.28 2.11 6.98
N ALA A 36 5.15 2.18 5.98
CA ALA A 36 5.70 3.43 5.46
C ALA A 36 5.25 3.73 4.02
N GLU A 37 5.13 2.70 3.20
CA GLU A 37 4.70 2.82 1.80
C GLU A 37 4.08 1.52 1.31
N ILE A 38 3.21 1.65 0.32
CA ILE A 38 2.54 0.57 -0.38
C ILE A 38 2.51 0.86 -1.88
N PHE A 39 2.75 -0.16 -2.68
CA PHE A 39 2.60 -0.16 -4.13
C PHE A 39 1.67 -1.28 -4.56
N LEU A 40 0.88 -1.04 -5.61
CA LEU A 40 -0.01 -2.03 -6.20
C LEU A 40 0.29 -2.20 -7.69
N ASP A 41 0.26 -3.45 -8.13
CA ASP A 41 0.50 -3.86 -9.50
C ASP A 41 -0.51 -4.94 -9.89
N THR A 42 -1.21 -4.72 -11.01
CA THR A 42 -2.22 -5.63 -11.57
C THR A 42 -1.67 -6.53 -12.67
N GLY A 43 -0.47 -6.25 -13.18
CA GLY A 43 0.10 -6.84 -14.39
C GLY A 43 -0.56 -6.37 -15.70
N LEU A 44 -1.61 -5.53 -15.63
CA LEU A 44 -2.33 -5.01 -16.78
C LEU A 44 -1.87 -3.57 -17.11
N ILE A 45 -0.70 -3.48 -17.74
CA ILE A 45 -0.05 -2.21 -18.09
C ILE A 45 -0.96 -1.33 -18.97
N ASP A 46 -0.89 -0.01 -18.77
CA ASP A 46 -1.65 1.01 -19.51
C ASP A 46 -3.18 0.89 -19.42
N THR A 47 -3.68 0.23 -18.39
CA THR A 47 -5.12 0.16 -18.12
C THR A 47 -5.55 1.16 -17.04
N PRO A 48 -6.81 1.64 -17.07
CA PRO A 48 -7.37 2.44 -15.98
C PRO A 48 -7.32 1.73 -14.62
N LEU A 49 -7.38 0.38 -14.61
CA LEU A 49 -7.28 -0.42 -13.40
C LEU A 49 -5.89 -0.28 -12.75
N GLN A 50 -4.83 -0.44 -13.55
CA GLN A 50 -3.44 -0.24 -13.08
C GLN A 50 -3.23 1.18 -12.59
N GLN A 51 -3.64 2.19 -13.39
CA GLN A 51 -3.47 3.60 -13.03
C GLN A 51 -4.19 3.95 -11.73
N ASN A 52 -5.42 3.47 -11.53
CA ASN A 52 -6.17 3.71 -10.28
C ASN A 52 -5.53 2.99 -9.09
N ALA A 53 -5.02 1.77 -9.28
CA ALA A 53 -4.32 1.03 -8.23
C ALA A 53 -3.03 1.75 -7.79
N GLU A 54 -2.22 2.20 -8.75
CA GLU A 54 -1.01 2.98 -8.49
C GLU A 54 -1.31 4.31 -7.79
N ASN A 55 -2.29 5.07 -8.30
CA ASN A 55 -2.67 6.35 -7.72
C ASN A 55 -3.15 6.19 -6.27
N ALA A 56 -4.01 5.20 -6.00
CA ALA A 56 -4.51 4.93 -4.65
C ALA A 56 -3.37 4.50 -3.70
N ALA A 57 -2.49 3.61 -4.17
CA ALA A 57 -1.32 3.15 -3.40
C ALA A 57 -0.35 4.31 -3.10
N MET A 58 -0.16 5.22 -4.07
CA MET A 58 0.69 6.37 -3.87
C MET A 58 0.13 7.38 -2.87
N LEU A 59 -1.16 7.68 -2.95
CA LEU A 59 -1.82 8.54 -1.97
C LEU A 59 -1.77 7.93 -0.56
N ALA A 60 -2.00 6.62 -0.44
CA ALA A 60 -1.87 5.91 0.84
C ALA A 60 -0.44 6.00 1.40
N SER A 61 0.58 5.79 0.56
CA SER A 61 1.99 5.94 0.97
C SER A 61 2.31 7.36 1.46
N LEU A 62 1.78 8.39 0.79
CA LEU A 62 1.94 9.77 1.24
C LEU A 62 1.28 9.99 2.60
N LEU A 63 0.08 9.45 2.83
CA LEU A 63 -0.61 9.55 4.13
C LEU A 63 0.20 8.86 5.24
N LEU A 64 0.70 7.65 5.00
CA LEU A 64 1.54 6.91 5.94
C LEU A 64 2.81 7.70 6.30
N GLN A 65 3.48 8.28 5.31
CA GLN A 65 4.67 9.13 5.51
C GLN A 65 4.39 10.44 6.25
N HIS A 66 3.12 10.85 6.36
CA HIS A 66 2.67 11.98 7.16
C HIS A 66 2.06 11.55 8.51
N GLY A 67 2.19 10.28 8.89
CA GLY A 67 1.76 9.76 10.19
C GLY A 67 0.28 9.41 10.28
N ALA A 68 -0.44 9.31 9.16
CA ALA A 68 -1.80 8.77 9.16
C ALA A 68 -1.77 7.30 9.60
N LYS A 69 -2.75 6.91 10.43
CA LYS A 69 -2.86 5.51 10.86
C LYS A 69 -3.51 4.68 9.76
N VAL A 70 -3.09 3.42 9.64
CA VAL A 70 -3.65 2.48 8.67
C VAL A 70 -5.17 2.34 8.84
N ALA A 71 -5.65 2.28 10.09
CA ALA A 71 -7.07 2.22 10.40
C ALA A 71 -7.87 3.42 9.84
N ASP A 72 -7.31 4.64 9.92
CA ASP A 72 -7.97 5.85 9.42
C ASP A 72 -8.05 5.82 7.88
N ILE A 73 -6.98 5.34 7.22
CA ILE A 73 -6.94 5.19 5.76
C ILE A 73 -7.98 4.15 5.33
N VAL A 74 -7.95 2.95 5.92
CA VAL A 74 -8.87 1.84 5.60
C VAL A 74 -10.33 2.22 5.87
N HIS A 75 -10.60 3.07 6.85
CA HIS A 75 -11.95 3.59 7.10
C HIS A 75 -12.39 4.65 6.07
N SER A 76 -11.44 5.37 5.46
CA SER A 76 -11.72 6.50 4.56
C SER A 76 -11.76 6.12 3.08
N VAL A 77 -11.10 5.03 2.69
CA VAL A 77 -10.99 4.59 1.29
C VAL A 77 -11.48 3.16 1.11
N SER A 78 -11.84 2.83 -0.12
CA SER A 78 -12.29 1.49 -0.51
C SER A 78 -11.38 0.93 -1.62
N GLY A 79 -11.68 -0.30 -2.04
CA GLY A 79 -10.99 -0.93 -3.16
C GLY A 79 -9.71 -1.68 -2.75
N PRO A 80 -8.83 -1.99 -3.71
CA PRO A 80 -7.71 -2.91 -3.50
C PRO A 80 -6.67 -2.37 -2.51
N VAL A 81 -6.51 -1.04 -2.39
CA VAL A 81 -5.55 -0.45 -1.44
C VAL A 81 -5.96 -0.67 0.02
N ALA A 82 -7.25 -0.60 0.34
CA ALA A 82 -7.75 -0.84 1.69
C ALA A 82 -7.56 -2.30 2.09
N VAL A 83 -7.85 -3.23 1.16
CA VAL A 83 -7.63 -4.67 1.35
C VAL A 83 -6.15 -4.97 1.59
N ALA A 84 -5.27 -4.43 0.74
CA ALA A 84 -3.84 -4.66 0.87
C ALA A 84 -3.26 -4.09 2.18
N LEU A 85 -3.69 -2.89 2.61
CA LEU A 85 -3.27 -2.31 3.88
C LEU A 85 -3.73 -3.14 5.08
N ALA A 86 -4.99 -3.57 5.10
CA ALA A 86 -5.53 -4.42 6.15
C ALA A 86 -4.79 -5.75 6.23
N GLN A 87 -4.45 -6.34 5.09
CA GLN A 87 -3.67 -7.58 5.03
C GLN A 87 -2.21 -7.37 5.44
N ALA A 88 -1.61 -6.23 5.10
CA ALA A 88 -0.23 -5.90 5.50
C ALA A 88 -0.07 -5.76 7.03
N GLU A 89 -1.06 -5.19 7.71
CA GLU A 89 -1.12 -5.14 9.18
C GLU A 89 -1.18 -6.54 9.81
N ALA A 90 -1.82 -7.51 9.15
CA ALA A 90 -1.88 -8.89 9.66
C ALA A 90 -0.55 -9.65 9.54
N PHE A 91 0.42 -9.13 8.79
CA PHE A 91 1.76 -9.71 8.63
C PHE A 91 2.80 -9.10 9.58
N SER A 92 2.38 -8.24 10.51
CA SER A 92 3.22 -7.58 11.52
C SER A 92 3.53 -8.45 12.73
#